data_AF-A0A520GX47-F1
#
_entry.id   AF-A0A520GX47-F1
#
_cell.length_a   1.000
_cell.length_b   1.000
_cell.length_c   1.000
_cell.angle_alpha   90.00
_cell.angle_beta   90.00
_cell.angle_gamma   90.00
#
_symmetry.space_group_name_H-M   'P 1'
#
loop_
_entity.id
_entity.type
_entity.pdbx_description
1 polymer ?
#
loop_
_entity_poly.entity_id
_entity_poly.type
_entity_poly.pdbx_seq_one_letter_code
_entity_poly.pdbx_strand_id
1 'polypeptide(L)' 'FIGAKYNTVKARLANTTAITYAGDVKVDRIAAAAGWFLTKNVLLKGEYVVQKYKDFPTQDYRAGGKFNGYVIEAVVGF' A
#
# COMPACT_ATOMS: atom_id res chain seq x y z
N PHE A 1 -17.29 -3.98 -11.44
CA PHE A 1 -15.94 -4.08 -12.03
C PHE A 1 -15.01 -4.79 -11.05
N ILE A 2 -13.90 -5.32 -11.55
CA ILE A 2 -12.78 -5.82 -10.73
C ILE A 2 -11.51 -5.10 -11.18
N GLY A 3 -10.56 -4.94 -10.27
CA GLY A 3 -9.29 -4.29 -10.57
C GLY A 3 -8.20 -4.75 -9.62
N ALA A 4 -6.95 -4.70 -10.08
CA ALA A 4 -5.79 -4.96 -9.26
C ALA A 4 -4.72 -3.90 -9.53
N LYS A 5 -3.94 -3.57 -8.51
CA LYS A 5 -2.80 -2.67 -8.59
C LYS A 5 -1.61 -3.31 -7.92
N TYR A 6 -0.45 -3.18 -8.55
CA TYR A 6 0.83 -3.50 -7.94
C TYR A 6 1.69 -2.25 -7.98
N ASN A 7 2.07 -1.76 -6.80
CA ASN A 7 2.86 -0.57 -6.61
C ASN A 7 4.16 -0.96 -5.90
N THR A 8 5.28 -0.47 -6.42
CA THR A 8 6.59 -0.66 -5.80
C THR A 8 7.27 0.70 -5.70
N VAL A 9 7.92 0.95 -4.58
CA VAL A 9 8.77 2.12 -4.36
C VAL A 9 10.11 1.64 -3.84
N LYS A 10 11.17 2.09 -4.48
CA LYS A 10 12.56 1.87 -4.07
C LYS A 10 13.23 3.22 -3.88
N ALA A 11 13.83 3.44 -2.72
CA ALA A 11 14.50 4.69 -2.42
C ALA A 11 15.63 4.48 -1.41
N ARG A 12 16.68 5.28 -1.52
CA ARG A 12 17.65 5.43 -0.42
C ARG A 12 17.16 6.52 0.52
N LEU A 13 17.01 6.19 1.80
CA LEU A 13 16.60 7.16 2.81
C LEU A 13 17.81 7.93 3.33
N ALA A 14 17.57 9.16 3.80
CA ALA A 14 18.59 9.93 4.47
C ALA A 14 18.96 9.29 5.82
N ASN A 15 20.25 9.28 6.13
CA ASN A 15 20.73 8.82 7.43
C ASN A 15 20.23 9.73 8.55
N THR A 16 20.03 9.15 9.73
CA THR A 16 19.78 9.88 10.98
C THR A 16 20.91 9.57 11.96
N THR A 17 20.93 10.25 13.10
CA THR A 17 21.87 9.95 14.19
C THR A 17 21.71 8.52 14.73
N ALA A 18 20.54 7.89 14.54
CA ALA A 18 20.24 6.56 15.06
C ALA A 18 20.26 5.45 13.99
N ILE A 19 20.08 5.78 12.71
CA ILE A 19 19.91 4.80 11.63
C ILE A 19 20.75 5.20 10.42
N THR A 20 21.58 4.27 9.95
CA THR A 20 22.31 4.40 8.68
C THR A 20 21.69 3.49 7.63
N TYR A 21 21.28 4.06 6.50
CA TYR A 21 20.74 3.32 5.37
C TYR A 21 21.87 3.06 4.36
N ALA A 22 22.54 1.91 4.53
CA ALA A 22 23.65 1.48 3.66
C ALA A 22 23.20 1.08 2.24
N GLY A 23 21.89 0.90 2.03
CA GLY A 23 21.28 0.52 0.76
C GLY A 23 19.91 1.15 0.57
N ASP A 24 19.27 0.77 -0.53
CA ASP A 24 17.92 1.22 -0.85
C ASP A 24 16.91 0.39 -0.06
N VAL A 25 15.92 1.06 0.52
CA VAL A 25 14.75 0.40 1.12
C VAL A 25 13.67 0.21 0.06
N LYS A 26 12.81 -0.79 0.26
CA LYS A 26 11.76 -1.13 -0.70
C LYS A 26 10.41 -1.32 -0.02
N VAL A 27 9.36 -0.80 -0.64
CA VAL A 27 7.97 -1.02 -0.23
C VAL A 27 7.19 -1.57 -1.40
N ASP A 28 6.65 -2.77 -1.24
CA ASP A 28 5.77 -3.41 -2.23
C ASP A 28 4.34 -3.43 -1.70
N ARG A 29 3.38 -2.99 -2.52
CA ARG A 29 1.95 -3.03 -2.22
C ARG A 29 1.20 -3.69 -3.37
N ILE A 30 0.43 -4.72 -3.07
CA ILE A 30 -0.58 -5.26 -3.96
C ILE A 30 -1.96 -4.91 -3.40
N ALA A 31 -2.86 -4.47 -4.27
CA ALA A 31 -4.24 -4.18 -3.94
C ALA A 31 -5.16 -4.86 -4.94
N ALA A 32 -6.14 -5.60 -4.46
CA ALA A 32 -7.21 -6.17 -5.26
C ALA A 32 -8.53 -5.50 -4.87
N ALA A 33 -9.30 -5.05 -5.85
CA ALA A 33 -10.54 -4.34 -5.64
C ALA A 33 -11.67 -4.92 -6.48
N ALA A 34 -12.87 -4.88 -5.91
CA ALA A 34 -14.12 -5.16 -6.61
C ALA A 34 -15.08 -4.02 -6.34
N GLY A 35 -15.90 -3.68 -7.34
CA GLY A 35 -16.90 -2.64 -7.22
C GLY A 35 -18.20 -3.00 -7.91
N TRP A 36 -19.31 -2.53 -7.34
CA TRP A 36 -20.67 -2.72 -7.83
C TRP A 36 -21.37 -1.37 -7.95
N PHE A 37 -21.74 -1.02 -9.18
CA PHE A 37 -22.62 0.11 -9.46
C PHE A 37 -24.04 -0.22 -8.96
N LEU A 38 -24.41 0.35 -7.82
CA LEU A 38 -25.75 0.25 -7.24
C LEU A 38 -26.77 1.04 -8.08
N THR A 39 -26.34 2.16 -8.64
CA THR A 39 -27.06 2.94 -9.64
C THR A 39 -26.08 3.41 -10.72
N LYS A 40 -26.55 4.14 -11.74
CA LYS A 40 -25.68 4.73 -12.77
C LYS A 40 -24.66 5.73 -12.21
N ASN A 41 -24.95 6.31 -11.04
CA ASN A 41 -24.18 7.37 -10.42
C ASN A 41 -23.54 6.95 -9.09
N VAL A 42 -23.90 5.78 -8.55
CA VAL A 42 -23.43 5.32 -7.23
C VAL A 42 -22.69 4.00 -7.38
N LEU A 43 -21.44 4.00 -6.90
CA LEU A 43 -20.57 2.84 -6.89
C LEU A 43 -20.21 2.47 -5.45
N LEU A 44 -20.49 1.23 -5.05
CA LEU A 44 -19.89 0.62 -3.88
C LEU A 44 -18.61 -0.11 -4.29
N LYS A 45 -17.51 0.09 -3.57
CA LYS A 45 -16.21 -0.53 -3.85
C LYS A 45 -15.60 -1.09 -2.58
N GLY A 46 -15.04 -2.29 -2.68
CA GLY A 46 -14.17 -2.90 -1.67
C GLY A 46 -12.77 -3.13 -2.22
N GLU A 47 -11.75 -2.88 -1.42
CA GLU A 47 -10.33 -3.10 -1.76
C GLU A 47 -9.63 -3.85 -0.62
N TYR A 48 -8.87 -4.90 -0.94
CA TYR A 48 -7.97 -5.60 -0.03
C TYR A 48 -6.53 -5.31 -0.40
N VAL A 49 -5.72 -4.92 0.59
CA VAL A 49 -4.36 -4.46 0.42
C VAL A 49 -3.40 -5.32 1.22
N VAL A 50 -2.30 -5.73 0.59
CA VAL A 50 -1.14 -6.35 1.24
C VAL A 50 0.09 -5.55 0.90
N GLN A 51 0.76 -5.03 1.92
CA GLN A 51 1.98 -4.25 1.79
C GLN A 51 3.11 -4.85 2.62
N LYS A 52 4.31 -4.90 2.05
CA LYS A 52 5.53 -5.41 2.68
C LYS A 52 6.61 -4.33 2.67
N TYR A 53 7.25 -4.13 3.82
CA TYR A 53 8.42 -3.28 3.99
C TYR A 53 9.67 -4.16 3.98
N LYS A 54 10.58 -3.91 3.03
CA LYS A 54 11.76 -4.72 2.75
C LYS A 54 13.03 -3.88 2.84
N ASP A 55 14.11 -4.54 3.23
CA ASP A 55 15.47 -3.97 3.22
C ASP A 55 15.66 -2.74 4.14
N PHE A 56 14.75 -2.57 5.11
CA PHE A 56 14.89 -1.59 6.18
C PHE A 56 15.90 -2.11 7.23
N PRO A 57 16.84 -1.27 7.73
CA PRO A 57 17.74 -1.63 8.82
C PRO A 57 16.98 -2.06 10.07
N THR A 58 17.54 -2.96 10.88
CA THR A 58 16.87 -3.50 12.08
C THR A 58 16.54 -2.46 13.14
N GLN A 59 17.23 -1.30 13.14
CA GLN A 59 16.90 -0.18 14.00
C GLN A 59 15.66 0.62 13.54
N ASP A 60 15.21 0.42 12.30
CA ASP A 60 13.99 1.03 11.78
C ASP A 60 12.78 0.20 12.20
N TYR A 61 11.76 0.86 12.76
CA TYR A 61 10.51 0.22 13.19
C TYR A 61 9.75 -0.49 12.05
N ARG A 62 10.07 -0.18 10.78
CA ARG A 62 9.50 -0.80 9.58
C ARG A 62 10.27 -2.06 9.14
N ALA A 63 11.37 -2.42 9.80
CA ALA A 63 12.13 -3.62 9.50
C ALA A 63 11.26 -4.88 9.56
N GLY A 64 11.16 -5.59 8.43
CA GLY A 64 10.28 -6.77 8.30
C GLY A 64 8.78 -6.47 8.43
N GLY A 65 8.39 -5.19 8.43
CA GLY A 65 7.01 -4.75 8.62
C GLY A 65 6.08 -5.22 7.51
N LYS A 66 4.83 -5.47 7.88
CA LYS A 66 3.77 -5.84 6.94
C LYS A 66 2.45 -5.17 7.34
N PHE A 67 1.71 -4.71 6.35
CA PHE A 67 0.35 -4.20 6.53
C PHE A 67 -0.62 -5.02 5.66
N ASN A 68 -1.70 -5.51 6.26
CA ASN A 68 -2.85 -6.05 5.53
C ASN A 68 -4.09 -5.27 5.96
N GLY A 69 -4.88 -4.84 5.01
CA GLY A 69 -6.06 -4.04 5.31
C GLY A 69 -7.14 -4.18 4.26
N TYR A 70 -8.34 -3.75 4.63
CA TYR A 70 -9.47 -3.61 3.74
C TYR A 70 -9.95 -2.16 3.73
N VAL A 71 -10.50 -1.72 2.61
CA VAL A 71 -11.12 -0.41 2.44
C VAL A 71 -12.48 -0.64 1.80
N ILE A 72 -13.51 -0.02 2.37
CA ILE A 72 -14.86 0.03 1.79
C ILE A 72 -15.15 1.50 1.46
N GLU A 73 -15.60 1.75 0.23
CA GLU A 73 -15.77 3.09 -0.32
C GLU A 73 -17.10 3.18 -1.06
N ALA A 74 -17.84 4.28 -0.86
CA ALA A 74 -19.00 4.64 -1.65
C ALA A 74 -18.67 5.90 -2.46
N VAL A 75 -18.81 5.84 -3.79
CA VAL A 75 -18.51 6.94 -4.71
C VAL A 75 -19.81 7.39 -5.37
N VAL A 76 -20.07 8.70 -5.34
CA VAL A 76 -21.23 9.34 -5.97
C VAL A 76 -20.74 10.30 -7.05
N GLY A 77 -21.12 10.05 -8.30
CA GLY A 77 -20.86 10.94 -9.44
C GLY A 77 -22.04 11.86 -9.72
N PHE A 78 -21.78 13.16 -9.83
CA PHE A 78 -22.74 14.22 -10.13
C PHE A 78 -22.62 14.69 -11.58
#